data_AF-A0A438ELK6-F1
#
_entry.id   AF-A0A438ELK6-F1
#
_cell.length_a   1.000
_cell.length_b   1.000
_cell.length_c   1.000
_cell.angle_alpha   90.00
_cell.angle_beta   90.00
_cell.angle_gamma   90.00
#
_symmetry.space_group_name_H-M   'P 1'
#
loop_
_entity.id
_entity.type
_entity.pdbx_description
1 polymer ?
#
loop_
_entity_poly.entity_id
_entity_poly.type
_entity_poly.pdbx_seq_one_letter_code
_entity_poly.pdbx_strand_id
1 'polypeptide(L)'
;MKEMSDRIVRSLGIGKNLGWVSLDARGSAGGVLVMWDKRILEVLEAEVGSFSISCRFKNCEESFVWVFFGLYGPCNGDFNVVRFPVEKSNGRQMSTTMRDFSSFIEEFELVDPPLGGGTFTWNGGEGGSLKAWLDRFLFLGDWEERVSGAMQVLLPRPVLTTGQSC
;
A
#
# COMPACT_ATOMS: atom_id res chain seq x y z
N MET A 1 -8.66 19.99 4.53
CA MET A 1 -7.91 18.88 3.91
C MET A 1 -7.78 19.18 2.43
N LYS A 2 -6.59 19.04 1.83
CA LYS A 2 -6.42 19.25 0.39
C LYS A 2 -6.76 17.93 -0.31
N GLU A 3 -7.83 17.92 -1.09
CA GLU A 3 -8.12 16.82 -2.01
C GLU A 3 -6.94 16.65 -2.97
N MET A 4 -6.64 15.39 -3.30
CA MET A 4 -5.59 15.09 -4.26
C MET A 4 -5.93 15.72 -5.62
N SER A 5 -4.94 16.30 -6.31
CA SER A 5 -5.17 16.93 -7.60
C SER A 5 -4.00 16.70 -8.56
N ASP A 6 -4.28 16.79 -9.85
CA ASP A 6 -3.27 16.71 -10.93
C ASP A 6 -2.07 17.63 -10.68
N ARG A 7 -2.30 18.81 -10.12
CA ARG A 7 -1.23 19.77 -9.81
C ARG A 7 -0.25 19.21 -8.78
N ILE A 8 -0.76 18.56 -7.73
CA ILE A 8 0.07 18.00 -6.67
C ILE A 8 0.80 16.75 -7.19
N VAL A 9 0.10 15.87 -7.90
CA VAL A 9 0.71 14.66 -8.50
C VAL A 9 1.85 15.02 -9.45
N ARG A 10 1.66 16.04 -10.30
CA ARG A 10 2.70 16.54 -11.20
C ARG A 10 3.88 17.18 -10.46
N SER A 11 3.66 17.75 -9.27
CA SER A 11 4.75 18.33 -8.45
C SER A 11 5.67 17.29 -7.83
N LEU A 12 5.29 16.01 -7.80
CA LEU A 12 6.14 14.93 -7.29
C LEU A 12 7.36 14.64 -8.17
N GLY A 13 7.40 15.17 -9.40
CA GLY A 13 8.57 15.06 -10.28
C GLY A 13 8.79 13.66 -10.90
N ILE A 14 7.83 12.75 -10.74
CA ILE A 14 7.94 11.34 -11.17
C ILE A 14 7.76 11.17 -12.69
N GLY A 15 7.16 12.14 -13.38
CA GLY A 15 6.99 12.10 -14.84
C GLY A 15 5.75 12.86 -15.33
N LYS A 16 5.59 12.95 -16.67
CA LYS A 16 4.47 13.67 -17.30
C LYS A 16 3.28 12.77 -17.68
N ASN A 17 3.50 11.46 -17.84
CA ASN A 17 2.52 10.48 -18.31
C ASN A 17 1.98 9.61 -17.16
N LEU A 18 1.56 10.26 -16.08
CA LEU A 18 1.10 9.56 -14.89
C LEU A 18 -0.43 9.46 -14.86
N GLY A 19 -0.93 8.27 -14.54
CA GLY A 19 -2.26 8.06 -14.03
C GLY A 19 -2.21 7.93 -12.53
N TRP A 20 -3.31 8.26 -11.86
CA TRP A 20 -3.38 8.19 -10.42
C TRP A 20 -4.82 7.99 -9.94
N VAL A 21 -4.94 7.40 -8.76
CA VAL A 21 -6.16 7.34 -7.96
C VAL A 21 -5.77 7.49 -6.49
N SER A 22 -6.63 8.13 -5.69
CA SER A 22 -6.36 8.32 -4.28
C SER A 22 -7.56 8.04 -3.40
N LEU A 23 -7.27 7.56 -2.20
CA LEU A 23 -8.16 7.50 -1.06
C LEU A 23 -7.67 8.59 -0.10
N ASP A 24 -8.50 9.60 0.12
CA ASP A 24 -8.14 10.72 0.98
C ASP A 24 -7.97 10.27 2.44
N ALA A 25 -7.05 10.93 3.13
CA ALA A 25 -6.89 10.78 4.58
C ALA A 25 -8.20 11.11 5.30
N ARG A 26 -8.52 10.45 6.42
CA ARG A 26 -9.71 10.76 7.23
C ARG A 26 -9.34 10.77 8.71
N GLY A 27 -9.43 11.94 9.35
CA GLY A 27 -9.05 12.09 10.76
C GLY A 27 -7.56 11.83 10.98
N SER A 28 -7.22 10.92 11.89
CA SER A 28 -5.86 10.42 12.12
C SER A 28 -5.43 9.30 11.15
N ALA A 29 -6.36 8.79 10.34
CA ALA A 29 -6.08 7.81 9.32
C ALA A 29 -5.46 8.53 8.09
N GLY A 30 -4.31 8.04 7.65
CA GLY A 30 -3.65 8.45 6.41
C GLY A 30 -4.47 8.11 5.17
N GLY A 31 -4.01 8.60 4.02
CA GLY A 31 -4.60 8.30 2.72
C GLY A 31 -3.72 7.35 1.91
N VAL A 32 -4.26 6.81 0.83
CA VAL A 32 -3.54 5.99 -0.14
C VAL A 32 -3.48 6.71 -1.47
N LEU A 33 -2.30 6.79 -2.08
CA LEU A 33 -2.11 7.31 -3.44
C LEU A 33 -1.50 6.20 -4.29
N VAL A 34 -2.21 5.79 -5.33
CA VAL A 34 -1.72 4.84 -6.33
C VAL A 34 -1.41 5.63 -7.59
N MET A 35 -0.21 5.44 -8.13
CA MET A 35 0.26 6.11 -9.34
C MET A 35 0.89 5.11 -10.29
N TRP A 36 0.69 5.30 -11.59
CA TRP A 36 1.25 4.43 -12.62
C TRP A 36 1.67 5.22 -13.86
N ASP A 37 2.60 4.67 -14.62
CA ASP A 37 2.95 5.18 -15.95
C ASP A 37 1.94 4.69 -16.98
N LYS A 38 1.20 5.62 -17.60
CA LYS A 38 0.17 5.34 -18.62
C LYS A 38 0.73 4.71 -19.90
N ARG A 39 2.05 4.76 -20.10
CA ARG A 39 2.73 4.12 -21.23
C ARG A 39 2.91 2.63 -21.02
N ILE A 40 2.94 2.19 -19.76
CA ILE A 40 3.20 0.82 -19.35
C ILE A 40 1.89 0.14 -18.95
N LEU A 41 1.03 0.86 -18.22
CA LEU A 41 -0.19 0.33 -17.65
C LEU A 41 -1.42 1.12 -18.09
N GLU A 42 -2.39 0.40 -18.64
CA GLU A 42 -3.76 0.83 -18.83
C GLU A 42 -4.59 0.42 -17.59
N VAL A 43 -5.37 1.34 -17.04
CA VAL A 43 -6.34 1.00 -15.99
C VAL A 43 -7.66 0.63 -16.65
N LEU A 44 -8.07 -0.62 -16.48
CA LEU A 44 -9.36 -1.11 -16.93
C LEU A 44 -10.47 -0.72 -15.94
N GLU A 45 -10.15 -0.71 -14.65
CA GLU A 45 -11.09 -0.42 -13.58
C GLU A 45 -10.33 0.03 -12.32
N ALA A 46 -10.88 0.99 -11.59
CA ALA A 46 -10.36 1.38 -10.29
C ALA A 46 -11.54 1.64 -9.36
N GLU A 47 -11.51 1.02 -8.18
CA GLU A 47 -12.53 1.20 -7.15
C GLU A 47 -11.86 1.72 -5.89
N VAL A 48 -12.44 2.79 -5.33
CA VAL A 48 -12.02 3.36 -4.06
C VAL A 48 -13.05 2.97 -3.02
N GLY A 49 -12.71 1.97 -2.20
CA GLY A 49 -13.50 1.56 -1.06
C GLY A 49 -13.34 2.53 0.12
N SER A 50 -13.95 2.20 1.26
CA SER A 50 -13.79 3.01 2.47
C SER A 50 -12.35 2.99 3.02
N PHE A 51 -11.64 1.91 2.76
CA PHE A 51 -10.37 1.52 3.39
C PHE A 51 -9.44 0.81 2.41
N SER A 52 -9.73 0.93 1.11
CA SER A 52 -9.00 0.21 0.09
C SER A 52 -9.06 0.96 -1.22
N ILE A 53 -8.03 0.77 -2.02
CA ILE A 53 -8.05 1.06 -3.45
C ILE A 53 -7.78 -0.26 -4.16
N SER A 54 -8.67 -0.66 -5.05
CA SER A 54 -8.40 -1.74 -5.99
C SER A 54 -8.23 -1.15 -7.39
N CYS A 55 -7.26 -1.66 -8.15
CA CYS A 55 -7.03 -1.25 -9.53
C CYS A 55 -6.81 -2.47 -10.40
N ARG A 56 -7.61 -2.64 -11.45
CA ARG A 56 -7.40 -3.64 -12.48
C ARG A 56 -6.55 -3.03 -13.59
N PHE A 57 -5.32 -3.49 -13.69
CA PHE A 57 -4.35 -3.01 -14.66
C PHE A 57 -4.22 -3.98 -15.82
N LYS A 58 -3.93 -3.44 -17.00
CA LYS A 58 -3.48 -4.17 -18.17
C LYS A 58 -2.14 -3.61 -18.63
N ASN A 59 -1.17 -4.48 -18.86
CA ASN A 59 0.09 -4.09 -19.48
C ASN A 59 -0.15 -3.73 -20.96
N CYS A 60 0.31 -2.56 -21.37
CA CYS A 60 0.13 -2.04 -22.73
C CYS A 60 0.81 -2.89 -23.81
N GLU A 61 1.93 -3.56 -23.50
CA GLU A 61 2.72 -4.33 -24.46
C GLU A 61 2.28 -5.79 -24.54
N GLU A 62 1.95 -6.41 -23.40
CA GLU A 62 1.76 -7.87 -23.34
C GLU A 62 0.31 -8.33 -23.12
N SER A 63 -0.65 -7.41 -23.07
CA SER A 63 -2.06 -7.69 -22.71
C SER A 63 -2.25 -8.46 -21.39
N PHE A 64 -1.23 -8.51 -20.53
CA PHE A 64 -1.29 -9.11 -19.21
C PHE A 64 -2.17 -8.28 -18.28
N VAL A 65 -3.18 -8.90 -17.66
CA VAL A 65 -4.12 -8.24 -16.75
C VAL A 65 -3.92 -8.75 -15.34
N TRP A 66 -3.89 -7.84 -14.38
CA TRP A 66 -3.71 -8.14 -12.96
C TRP A 66 -4.48 -7.14 -12.10
N VAL A 67 -4.72 -7.50 -10.84
CA VAL A 67 -5.41 -6.61 -9.90
C VAL A 67 -4.46 -6.24 -8.77
N PHE A 68 -4.37 -4.94 -8.52
CA PHE A 68 -3.70 -4.32 -7.39
C PHE A 68 -4.70 -4.07 -6.26
N PHE A 69 -4.31 -4.36 -5.03
CA PHE A 69 -5.03 -3.93 -3.83
C PHE A 69 -4.10 -3.14 -2.90
N GLY A 70 -4.43 -1.87 -2.69
CA GLY A 70 -3.86 -1.04 -1.62
C GLY A 70 -4.84 -1.01 -0.45
N LEU A 71 -4.57 -1.76 0.60
CA LEU A 71 -5.42 -1.84 1.79
C LEU A 71 -4.95 -0.83 2.85
N TYR A 72 -5.89 -0.13 3.48
CA TYR A 72 -5.64 0.84 4.54
C TYR A 72 -6.75 0.80 5.59
N GLY A 73 -6.48 0.12 6.72
CA GLY A 73 -7.49 -0.16 7.75
C GLY A 73 -7.97 1.07 8.55
N PRO A 74 -9.27 1.15 8.90
CA PRO A 74 -9.79 2.14 9.84
C PRO A 74 -9.32 1.87 11.27
N CYS A 75 -9.07 2.94 12.01
CA CYS A 75 -8.76 2.92 13.45
C CYS A 75 -9.88 2.37 14.38
N ASN A 76 -10.98 1.79 13.86
CA ASN A 76 -12.11 1.30 14.68
C ASN A 76 -12.43 -0.20 14.51
N GLY A 77 -11.66 -0.92 13.69
CA GLY A 77 -11.67 -2.38 13.60
C GLY A 77 -10.28 -2.80 13.15
N ASP A 78 -9.55 -3.51 13.99
CA ASP A 78 -8.11 -3.71 13.92
C ASP A 78 -7.70 -4.38 12.60
N PHE A 79 -7.43 -3.57 11.56
CA PHE A 79 -6.71 -3.92 10.33
C PHE A 79 -5.31 -3.28 10.33
N ASN A 80 -4.80 -2.88 11.51
CA ASN A 80 -3.36 -2.74 11.77
C ASN A 80 -2.74 -4.13 12.02
N VAL A 81 -3.15 -5.07 11.17
CA VAL A 81 -2.85 -6.48 11.29
C VAL A 81 -1.58 -6.72 10.51
N VAL A 82 -0.67 -7.40 11.19
CA VAL A 82 0.51 -7.94 10.54
C VAL A 82 0.24 -9.37 10.14
N ARG A 83 0.90 -9.84 9.09
CA ARG A 83 0.83 -11.25 8.69
C ARG A 83 1.61 -12.11 9.68
N PHE A 84 2.76 -11.63 10.13
CA PHE A 84 3.64 -12.37 11.03
C PHE A 84 4.02 -11.58 12.29
N PRO A 85 4.28 -12.25 13.43
CA PRO A 85 4.70 -11.56 14.65
C PRO A 85 5.94 -10.68 14.48
N VAL A 86 6.91 -11.12 13.67
CA VAL A 86 8.17 -10.39 13.41
C VAL A 86 7.96 -9.01 12.78
N GLU A 87 6.81 -8.79 12.15
CA GLU A 87 6.46 -7.53 11.52
C GLU A 87 5.97 -6.48 12.53
N LYS A 88 5.93 -6.81 13.83
CA LYS A 88 5.73 -5.88 14.96
C LYS A 88 6.94 -5.90 15.89
N SER A 89 7.39 -4.74 16.36
CA SER A 89 8.53 -4.66 17.30
C SER A 89 8.27 -5.36 18.64
N ASN A 90 7.01 -5.47 19.04
CA ASN A 90 6.58 -6.19 20.25
C ASN A 90 5.86 -7.51 19.94
N GLY A 91 5.83 -7.93 18.67
CA GLY A 91 5.16 -9.17 18.27
C GLY A 91 5.96 -10.39 18.73
N ARG A 92 5.36 -11.20 19.59
CA ARG A 92 6.00 -12.40 20.16
C ARG A 92 5.35 -13.71 19.74
N GLN A 93 4.05 -13.69 19.48
CA GLN A 93 3.27 -14.88 19.18
C GLN A 93 2.24 -14.61 18.09
N MET A 94 1.91 -15.66 17.34
CA MET A 94 0.87 -15.64 16.31
C MET A 94 -0.50 -15.48 16.95
N SER A 95 -1.21 -14.38 16.64
CA SER A 95 -2.59 -14.17 17.09
C SER A 95 -3.59 -14.79 16.11
N THR A 96 -4.85 -14.93 16.53
CA THR A 96 -5.94 -15.37 15.64
C THR A 96 -6.09 -14.45 14.44
N THR A 97 -6.09 -13.13 14.67
CA THR A 97 -6.20 -12.13 13.58
C THR A 97 -5.06 -12.23 12.56
N MET A 98 -3.83 -12.54 13.00
CA MET A 98 -2.70 -12.77 12.07
C MET A 98 -2.91 -14.04 11.23
N ARG A 99 -3.47 -15.09 11.83
CA ARG A 99 -3.84 -16.33 11.10
C ARG A 99 -4.94 -16.05 10.11
N ASP A 100 -6.01 -15.39 10.52
CA ASP A 100 -7.15 -15.07 9.66
C ASP A 100 -6.69 -14.21 8.46
N PHE A 101 -5.80 -13.25 8.69
CA PHE A 101 -5.22 -12.44 7.62
C PHE A 101 -4.30 -13.25 6.68
N SER A 102 -3.50 -14.16 7.22
CA SER A 102 -2.66 -15.05 6.40
C SER A 102 -3.52 -16.01 5.57
N SER A 103 -4.56 -16.59 6.17
CA SER A 103 -5.52 -17.45 5.49
C SER A 103 -6.29 -16.70 4.41
N PHE A 104 -6.66 -15.44 4.64
CA PHE A 104 -7.24 -14.60 3.60
C PHE A 104 -6.28 -14.41 2.41
N ILE A 105 -5.01 -14.08 2.65
CA ILE A 105 -4.02 -13.95 1.56
C ILE A 105 -3.87 -15.27 0.80
N GLU A 106 -3.82 -16.39 1.50
CA GLU A 106 -3.66 -17.73 0.91
C GLU A 106 -4.91 -18.19 0.14
N GLU A 107 -6.11 -17.99 0.71
CA GLU A 107 -7.40 -18.41 0.12
C GLU A 107 -7.70 -17.67 -1.19
N PHE A 108 -7.33 -16.39 -1.25
CA PHE A 108 -7.50 -15.57 -2.45
C PHE A 108 -6.27 -15.60 -3.38
N GLU A 109 -5.28 -16.46 -3.10
CA GLU A 109 -4.05 -16.60 -3.89
C GLU A 109 -3.35 -15.24 -4.15
N LEU A 110 -3.35 -14.38 -3.14
CA LEU A 110 -2.77 -13.05 -3.22
C LEU A 110 -1.25 -13.12 -3.06
N VAL A 111 -0.55 -12.40 -3.92
CA VAL A 111 0.90 -12.18 -3.80
C VAL A 111 1.13 -11.00 -2.86
N ASP A 112 1.90 -11.23 -1.79
CA ASP A 112 2.38 -10.23 -0.82
C ASP A 112 3.91 -10.11 -0.93
N PRO A 113 4.43 -9.19 -1.77
CA PRO A 113 5.87 -9.11 -2.02
C PRO A 113 6.62 -8.61 -0.78
N PRO A 114 7.89 -9.01 -0.60
CA PRO A 114 8.66 -8.61 0.58
C PRO A 114 8.89 -7.09 0.64
N LEU A 115 9.05 -6.58 1.87
CA LEU A 115 9.47 -5.20 2.10
C LEU A 115 11.00 -5.06 1.99
N GLY A 116 11.43 -4.18 1.09
CA GLY A 116 12.80 -3.78 0.88
C GLY A 116 13.10 -2.38 1.42
N GLY A 117 14.37 -2.15 1.78
CA GLY A 117 14.84 -0.86 2.27
C GLY A 117 14.49 -0.54 3.73
N GLY A 118 13.85 -1.48 4.45
CA GLY A 118 13.60 -1.41 5.89
C GLY A 118 12.67 -2.52 6.37
N THR A 119 12.27 -2.48 7.64
CA THR A 119 11.48 -3.55 8.29
C THR A 119 10.08 -3.12 8.72
N PHE A 120 9.80 -1.82 8.77
CA PHE A 120 8.54 -1.29 9.27
C PHE A 120 8.12 -0.06 8.46
N THR A 121 6.82 0.07 8.19
CA THR A 121 6.24 1.22 7.49
C THR A 121 5.63 2.22 8.47
N TRP A 122 5.29 1.77 9.68
CA TRP A 122 4.66 2.56 10.72
C TRP A 122 5.52 2.63 12.00
N ASN A 123 5.50 3.80 12.64
CA ASN A 123 6.10 4.07 13.93
C ASN A 123 5.12 4.79 14.86
N GLY A 124 5.03 4.35 16.11
CA GLY A 124 4.19 4.99 17.12
C GLY A 124 4.55 4.57 18.54
N GLY A 125 3.67 4.87 19.50
CA GLY A 125 3.98 4.77 20.93
C GLY A 125 4.91 5.89 21.43
N GLU A 126 5.03 6.02 22.74
CA GLU A 126 5.86 7.05 23.36
C GLU A 126 7.32 6.90 22.89
N GLY A 127 7.89 7.97 22.35
CA GLY A 127 9.24 7.99 21.78
C GLY A 127 9.45 7.11 20.54
N GLY A 128 8.39 6.62 19.87
CA GLY A 128 8.53 5.71 18.72
C GLY A 128 8.92 4.28 19.09
N SER A 129 8.57 3.86 20.32
CA SER A 129 8.86 2.54 20.88
C SER A 129 8.16 1.38 20.16
N LEU A 130 7.05 1.64 19.47
CA LEU A 130 6.29 0.66 18.70
C LEU A 130 6.53 0.85 17.20
N LYS A 131 6.77 -0.25 16.50
CA LYS A 131 6.96 -0.27 15.05
C LYS A 131 6.21 -1.43 14.44
N ALA A 132 5.62 -1.23 13.26
CA ALA A 132 4.88 -2.25 12.56
C ALA A 132 5.00 -2.09 11.04
N TRP A 133 4.98 -3.19 10.30
CA TRP A 133 4.77 -3.18 8.85
C TRP A 133 3.27 -3.27 8.57
N LEU A 134 2.65 -2.14 8.24
CA LEU A 134 1.19 -2.04 8.08
C LEU A 134 0.79 -1.80 6.63
N ASP A 135 1.60 -1.04 5.89
CA ASP A 135 1.31 -0.66 4.51
C ASP A 135 1.76 -1.78 3.58
N ARG A 136 0.80 -2.40 2.89
CA ARG A 136 1.02 -3.53 1.99
C ARG A 136 0.35 -3.29 0.65
N PHE A 137 1.03 -3.75 -0.39
CA PHE A 137 0.47 -3.89 -1.72
C PHE A 137 0.29 -5.37 -2.02
N LEU A 138 -0.96 -5.77 -2.26
CA LEU A 138 -1.31 -7.14 -2.62
C LEU A 138 -1.66 -7.21 -4.10
N PHE A 139 -1.31 -8.32 -4.74
CA PHE A 139 -1.51 -8.54 -6.17
C PHE A 139 -2.27 -9.84 -6.41
N LEU A 140 -3.14 -9.85 -7.43
CA LEU A 140 -3.91 -11.02 -7.86
C LEU A 140 -3.69 -11.30 -9.35
N GLY A 141 -3.82 -12.58 -9.72
CA GLY A 141 -3.67 -13.11 -11.09
C GLY A 141 -2.29 -13.72 -11.28
N ASP A 142 -1.86 -13.85 -12.55
CA ASP A 142 -0.57 -14.47 -12.90
C ASP A 142 0.64 -13.55 -12.61
N TRP A 143 0.54 -12.71 -11.59
CA TRP A 143 1.54 -11.69 -11.24
C TRP A 143 2.89 -12.30 -10.91
N GLU A 144 2.93 -13.34 -10.08
CA GLU A 144 4.19 -13.98 -9.68
C GLU A 144 4.90 -14.66 -10.86
N GLU A 145 4.15 -15.20 -11.82
CA GLU A 145 4.71 -15.85 -13.02
C GLU A 145 5.37 -14.84 -13.97
N ARG A 146 4.86 -13.61 -14.03
CA ARG A 146 5.31 -12.59 -14.99
C ARG A 146 6.19 -11.51 -14.39
N VAL A 147 6.05 -11.24 -13.10
CA VAL A 147 6.80 -10.21 -12.37
C VAL A 147 7.57 -10.87 -11.23
N SER A 148 8.68 -11.50 -11.61
CA SER A 148 9.58 -12.11 -10.63
C SER A 148 10.41 -11.06 -9.90
N GLY A 149 10.55 -11.21 -8.59
CA GLY A 149 11.38 -10.33 -7.77
C GLY A 149 10.79 -8.94 -7.49
N ALA A 150 9.47 -8.76 -7.67
CA ALA A 150 8.77 -7.57 -7.20
C ALA A 150 9.06 -7.36 -5.69
N MET A 151 9.26 -6.10 -5.30
CA MET A 151 9.57 -5.74 -3.92
C MET A 151 8.87 -4.44 -3.57
N GLN A 152 8.32 -4.35 -2.36
CA GLN A 152 7.77 -3.12 -1.83
C GLN A 152 8.93 -2.28 -1.30
N VAL A 153 9.05 -1.01 -1.67
CA VAL A 153 10.19 -0.17 -1.28
C VAL A 153 9.73 0.98 -0.42
N LEU A 154 10.35 1.13 0.75
CA LEU A 154 10.21 2.35 1.56
C LEU A 154 10.88 3.52 0.86
N LEU A 155 10.09 4.50 0.44
CA LEU A 155 10.62 5.77 -0.03
C LEU A 155 11.01 6.66 1.16
N PRO A 156 12.10 7.45 1.05
CA PRO A 156 12.42 8.45 2.04
C PRO A 156 11.21 9.35 2.28
N ARG A 157 10.83 9.59 3.55
CA ARG A 157 9.77 10.55 3.84
C ARG A 157 10.17 11.88 3.20
N PRO A 158 9.39 12.43 2.26
CA PRO A 158 9.63 13.77 1.79
C PRO A 158 9.55 14.67 3.03
N VAL A 159 10.64 15.33 3.38
CA VAL A 159 10.57 16.42 4.36
C VAL A 159 9.82 17.54 3.66
N LEU A 160 8.50 17.50 3.73
CA LEU A 160 7.71 18.69 3.48
C LEU A 160 8.11 19.65 4.60
N THR A 161 9.01 20.58 4.29
CA THR A 161 9.34 21.71 5.15
C THR A 161 8.12 22.60 5.26
N THR A 162 7.14 22.15 6.02
CA THR A 162 6.05 22.93 6.57
C THR A 162 5.89 22.41 7.97
N GLY A 163 6.32 23.22 8.94
CA GLY A 163 6.47 22.82 10.32
C GLY A 163 5.19 22.30 10.96
N GLN A 164 5.43 21.67 12.11
CA GLN A 164 4.48 21.21 13.13
C GLN A 164 3.91 19.79 12.94
N SER A 165 4.61 18.90 13.63
CA SER A 165 4.11 17.74 14.35
C SER A 165 2.80 18.00 15.11
N CYS A 166 1.84 17.11 14.92
CA CYS A 166 0.95 16.60 15.97
C CYS A 166 0.94 15.08 15.85
#